data_AF-A0A9E5G2U5-F1
#
_entry.id   AF-A0A9E5G2U5-F1
#
_cell.length_a   1.000
_cell.length_b   1.000
_cell.length_c   1.000
_cell.angle_alpha   90.00
_cell.angle_beta   90.00
_cell.angle_gamma   90.00
#
_symmetry.space_group_name_H-M   'P 1'
#
loop_
_entity.id
_entity.type
_entity.pdbx_description
1 polymer ?
#
loop_
_entity_poly.entity_id
_entity_poly.type
_entity_poly.pdbx_seq_one_letter_code
_entity_poly.pdbx_strand_id
1 'polypeptide(L)'
;MTTIKAWLADRRRKYADGLALFNKHASPELKSKFGAYFNEVDSCPAFDGHMTTLVNKLTVIDRDAVIPQSVERKASVGVVSAGKVSAKPSGKAAGKAADNTAPAVKITLADLPDELQGLVKRVREITPLYAAAFTEMASESIADKDRAEVAKEVFNLWCERRAIWEQLDEYAKSKNATLDVGFAKPEPLPSNPLLDGMVLAKKIERLKEKIARTEKAITMHSENGKENLRVAALQRLEKFNMELADLMAKIPQA
;
A
#
# COMPACT_ATOMS: atom_id res chain seq x y z
N MET A 1 22.65 -23.02 21.67
CA MET A 1 22.07 -23.14 20.32
C MET A 1 21.80 -21.74 19.80
N THR A 2 22.42 -21.34 18.69
CA THR A 2 22.18 -20.03 18.07
C THR A 2 20.74 -20.00 17.53
N THR A 3 19.96 -18.98 17.89
CA THR A 3 18.61 -18.74 17.34
C THR A 3 18.69 -17.74 16.19
N ILE A 4 17.69 -17.72 15.30
CA ILE A 4 17.65 -16.74 14.19
C ILE A 4 17.76 -15.31 14.74
N LYS A 5 16.99 -15.00 15.78
CA LYS A 5 17.04 -13.71 16.49
C LYS A 5 18.42 -13.35 17.03
N ALA A 6 19.14 -14.30 17.64
CA ALA A 6 20.49 -14.06 18.15
C ALA A 6 21.50 -13.85 17.03
N TRP A 7 21.37 -14.58 15.92
CA TRP A 7 22.24 -14.45 14.75
C TRP A 7 21.99 -13.14 13.97
N LEU A 8 20.74 -12.70 13.87
CA LEU A 8 20.38 -11.41 13.26
C LEU A 8 20.89 -10.22 14.09
N ALA A 9 20.96 -10.35 15.41
CA ALA A 9 21.48 -9.32 16.31
C ALA A 9 23.01 -9.22 16.31
N ASP A 10 23.73 -10.25 15.86
CA ASP A 10 25.19 -10.27 15.84
C ASP A 10 25.77 -9.49 14.65
N ARG A 11 26.58 -8.47 14.94
CA ARG A 11 27.29 -7.67 13.93
C ARG A 11 28.47 -8.41 13.28
N ARG A 12 28.93 -9.52 13.87
CA ARG A 12 30.01 -10.39 13.36
C ARG A 12 29.49 -11.75 12.88
N ARG A 13 28.22 -11.80 12.45
CA ARG A 13 27.55 -12.99 11.93
C ARG A 13 28.36 -13.70 10.82
N LYS A 14 28.50 -15.02 10.97
CA LYS A 14 29.14 -15.89 9.96
C LYS A 14 28.09 -16.46 9.02
N TYR A 15 28.45 -16.56 7.73
CA TYR A 15 27.58 -17.08 6.68
C TYR A 15 27.17 -18.54 6.95
N ALA A 16 28.13 -19.39 7.34
CA ALA A 16 27.89 -20.79 7.65
C ALA A 16 26.83 -21.00 8.75
N ASP A 17 26.86 -20.16 9.80
CA ASP A 17 25.88 -20.21 10.89
C ASP A 17 24.48 -19.81 10.40
N GLY A 18 24.40 -18.81 9.52
CA GLY A 18 23.14 -18.37 8.91
C GLY A 18 22.56 -19.41 7.95
N LEU A 19 23.42 -20.09 7.18
CA LEU A 19 23.01 -21.15 6.27
C LEU A 19 22.45 -22.36 7.02
N ALA A 20 23.08 -22.74 8.13
CA ALA A 20 22.56 -23.79 9.01
C ALA A 20 21.19 -23.42 9.58
N LEU A 21 20.99 -22.15 9.98
CA LEU A 21 19.70 -21.65 10.45
C LEU A 21 18.63 -21.64 9.35
N PHE A 22 19.00 -21.25 8.13
CA PHE A 22 18.11 -21.30 6.97
C PHE A 22 17.70 -22.74 6.66
N ASN A 23 18.65 -23.67 6.59
CA ASN A 23 18.34 -25.08 6.34
C ASN A 23 17.52 -25.72 7.48
N LYS A 24 17.63 -25.23 8.71
CA LYS A 24 16.85 -25.72 9.85
C LYS A 24 15.41 -25.18 9.88
N HIS A 25 15.22 -23.89 9.58
CA HIS A 25 13.94 -23.21 9.78
C HIS A 25 13.17 -22.84 8.50
N ALA A 26 13.81 -22.91 7.33
CA ALA A 26 13.13 -22.62 6.06
C ALA A 26 12.12 -23.71 5.67
N SER A 27 11.01 -23.27 5.08
CA SER A 27 10.00 -24.15 4.50
C SER A 27 10.56 -24.90 3.28
N PRO A 28 9.98 -26.06 2.90
CA PRO A 28 10.40 -26.82 1.71
C PRO A 28 10.39 -25.98 0.42
N GLU A 29 9.45 -25.05 0.32
CA GLU A 29 9.33 -24.12 -0.82
C GLU A 29 10.47 -23.10 -0.87
N LEU A 30 10.87 -22.53 0.28
CA LEU A 30 12.01 -21.62 0.36
C LEU A 30 13.33 -22.34 0.06
N LYS A 31 13.47 -23.57 0.53
CA LYS A 31 14.65 -24.41 0.25
C LYS A 31 14.77 -24.73 -1.24
N SER A 32 13.64 -25.01 -1.90
CA SER A 32 13.62 -25.24 -3.36
C SER A 32 14.06 -23.99 -4.15
N LYS A 33 13.61 -22.81 -3.74
CA LYS A 33 13.90 -21.55 -4.46
C LYS A 33 15.28 -20.95 -4.17
N PHE A 34 15.76 -21.04 -2.93
CA PHE A 34 16.97 -20.34 -2.48
C PHE A 34 18.06 -21.28 -1.94
N GLY A 35 17.78 -22.57 -1.75
CA GLY A 35 18.77 -23.52 -1.23
C GLY A 35 19.95 -23.73 -2.18
N ALA A 36 19.70 -23.82 -3.49
CA ALA A 36 20.77 -23.91 -4.49
C ALA A 36 21.64 -22.64 -4.49
N TYR A 37 21.00 -21.47 -4.45
CA TYR A 37 21.67 -20.16 -4.41
C TYR A 37 22.54 -19.96 -3.17
N PHE A 38 22.13 -20.47 -2.01
CA PHE A 38 22.94 -20.34 -0.80
C PHE A 38 24.01 -21.42 -0.63
N ASN A 39 23.82 -22.60 -1.23
CA ASN A 39 24.80 -23.69 -1.21
C ASN A 39 25.86 -23.57 -2.31
N GLU A 40 25.70 -22.64 -3.26
CA GLU A 40 26.69 -22.38 -4.32
C GLU A 40 27.97 -21.72 -3.79
N VAL A 41 27.91 -21.09 -2.60
CA VAL A 41 29.03 -20.36 -2.02
C VAL A 41 29.33 -20.84 -0.61
N ASP A 42 30.54 -21.36 -0.38
CA ASP A 42 30.98 -21.89 0.92
C ASP A 42 31.33 -20.79 1.94
N SER A 43 31.68 -19.59 1.47
CA SER A 43 32.05 -18.46 2.31
C SER A 43 31.85 -17.13 1.58
N CYS A 44 31.06 -16.24 2.17
CA CYS A 44 30.76 -14.92 1.61
C CYS A 44 31.29 -13.81 2.53
N PRO A 45 31.94 -12.77 1.99
CA PRO A 45 32.25 -11.55 2.74
C PRO A 45 31.00 -10.91 3.35
N ALA A 46 31.16 -10.15 4.44
CA ALA A 46 30.04 -9.56 5.19
C ALA A 46 29.15 -8.60 4.35
N PHE A 47 29.70 -8.03 3.28
CA PHE A 47 29.02 -7.11 2.36
C PHE A 47 28.65 -7.74 1.02
N ASP A 48 28.57 -9.07 0.95
CA ASP A 48 28.17 -9.78 -0.26
C ASP A 48 26.63 -9.85 -0.43
N GLY A 49 26.18 -9.95 -1.68
CA GLY A 49 24.76 -10.09 -2.03
C GLY A 49 24.12 -11.35 -1.45
N HIS A 50 24.89 -12.45 -1.33
CA HIS A 50 24.44 -13.70 -0.71
C HIS A 50 24.15 -13.51 0.79
N MET A 51 25.03 -12.82 1.51
CA MET A 51 24.84 -12.50 2.93
C MET A 51 23.60 -11.61 3.12
N THR A 52 23.45 -10.58 2.30
CA THR A 52 22.29 -9.67 2.37
C THR A 52 20.98 -10.40 2.11
N THR A 53 20.97 -11.29 1.12
CA THR A 53 19.79 -12.10 0.76
C THR A 53 19.45 -13.10 1.86
N LEU A 54 20.46 -13.76 2.44
CA LEU A 54 20.30 -14.71 3.54
C LEU A 54 19.71 -14.04 4.79
N VAL A 55 20.21 -12.86 5.13
CA VAL A 55 19.69 -12.04 6.25
C VAL A 55 18.23 -11.68 6.02
N ASN A 56 17.88 -11.17 4.84
CA ASN A 56 16.50 -10.82 4.51
C ASN A 56 15.56 -12.03 4.62
N LYS A 57 15.99 -13.22 4.16
CA LYS A 57 15.18 -14.45 4.28
C LYS A 57 15.04 -14.91 5.72
N LEU A 58 16.11 -14.86 6.51
CA LEU A 58 16.05 -15.20 7.93
C LEU A 58 15.19 -14.22 8.73
N THR A 59 15.18 -12.93 8.40
CA THR A 59 14.26 -11.94 8.99
C THR A 59 12.81 -12.27 8.70
N VAL A 60 12.48 -12.72 7.47
CA VAL A 60 11.12 -13.17 7.13
C VAL A 60 10.75 -14.43 7.91
N ILE A 61 11.66 -15.40 8.02
CA ILE A 61 11.43 -16.63 8.79
C ILE A 61 11.21 -16.34 10.28
N ASP A 62 12.00 -15.43 10.88
CA ASP A 62 11.82 -15.01 12.28
C ASP A 62 10.47 -14.31 12.49
N ARG A 63 10.09 -13.43 11.54
CA ARG A 63 8.79 -12.74 11.57
C ARG A 63 7.61 -13.70 11.45
N ASP A 64 7.70 -14.65 10.51
CA ASP A 64 6.63 -15.62 10.25
C ASP A 64 6.54 -16.68 11.37
N ALA A 65 7.63 -16.92 12.13
CA ALA A 65 7.62 -17.76 13.33
C ALA A 65 6.94 -17.08 14.54
N VAL A 66 6.90 -15.74 14.59
CA VAL A 66 6.24 -14.97 15.66
C VAL A 66 4.73 -14.82 15.43
N ILE A 67 4.25 -15.05 14.20
CA ILE A 67 2.83 -15.03 13.86
C ILE A 67 2.32 -16.48 13.86
N PRO A 68 1.57 -16.94 14.89
CA PRO A 68 0.92 -18.24 14.82
C PRO A 68 -0.03 -18.28 13.62
N GLN A 69 0.26 -19.26 12.76
CA GLN A 69 -0.41 -19.62 11.54
C GLN A 69 -1.94 -19.73 11.77
N SER A 70 -2.71 -18.78 11.24
CA SER A 70 -4.15 -18.91 11.00
C SER A 70 -4.52 -18.24 9.70
N VAL A 71 -3.95 -18.70 8.59
CA VAL A 71 -4.64 -18.74 7.30
C VAL A 71 -4.03 -19.90 6.50
N GLU A 72 -4.74 -21.03 6.45
CA GLU A 72 -4.51 -22.05 5.45
C GLU A 72 -4.66 -21.42 4.05
N ARG A 73 -3.55 -21.35 3.33
CA ARG A 73 -3.57 -21.12 1.89
C ARG A 73 -4.08 -22.40 1.24
N LYS A 74 -5.34 -22.41 0.81
CA LYS A 74 -5.87 -23.44 -0.09
C LYS A 74 -5.12 -23.37 -1.41
N ALA A 75 -4.12 -24.23 -1.55
CA ALA A 75 -3.58 -24.64 -2.82
C ALA A 75 -4.60 -25.56 -3.53
N SER A 76 -4.83 -25.25 -4.79
CA SER A 76 -5.59 -26.01 -5.77
C SER A 76 -4.87 -27.30 -6.20
N VAL A 77 -5.51 -28.46 -6.06
CA VAL A 77 -5.44 -29.69 -6.90
C VAL A 77 -6.73 -30.45 -6.55
N GLY A 78 -7.75 -30.68 -7.40
CA GLY A 78 -7.75 -31.28 -8.73
C GLY A 78 -8.01 -32.78 -8.60
N VAL A 79 -9.22 -33.28 -8.95
CA VAL A 79 -9.53 -34.63 -9.55
C VAL A 79 -11.00 -35.08 -9.31
N VAL A 80 -11.77 -34.96 -10.40
CA VAL A 80 -12.77 -35.85 -11.06
C VAL A 80 -14.01 -36.46 -10.37
N SER A 81 -15.11 -36.41 -11.16
CA SER A 81 -16.22 -37.38 -11.33
C SER A 81 -17.27 -37.50 -10.22
N ALA A 82 -18.56 -37.65 -10.45
CA ALA A 82 -19.43 -37.73 -11.63
C ALA A 82 -20.89 -37.57 -11.13
N GLY A 83 -21.80 -37.08 -11.98
CA GLY A 83 -23.24 -37.18 -11.67
C GLY A 83 -24.13 -36.18 -12.39
N LYS A 84 -24.61 -36.57 -13.58
CA LYS A 84 -25.83 -36.09 -14.27
C LYS A 84 -27.00 -35.87 -13.27
N VAL A 85 -27.97 -34.97 -13.49
CA VAL A 85 -29.00 -35.05 -14.54
C VAL A 85 -29.61 -33.66 -14.83
N SER A 86 -29.84 -33.41 -16.14
CA SER A 86 -30.84 -32.58 -16.85
C SER A 86 -31.87 -31.78 -16.02
N ALA A 87 -32.27 -30.55 -16.39
CA ALA A 87 -32.80 -30.20 -17.71
C ALA A 87 -32.69 -28.69 -18.07
N LYS A 88 -32.58 -28.43 -19.37
CA LYS A 88 -32.60 -27.15 -20.13
C LYS A 88 -34.00 -27.02 -20.81
N PRO A 89 -34.31 -26.06 -21.73
CA PRO A 89 -33.88 -24.66 -22.01
C PRO A 89 -35.10 -23.69 -22.15
N SER A 90 -34.96 -22.35 -22.15
CA SER A 90 -34.79 -21.48 -23.35
C SER A 90 -35.02 -20.02 -22.89
N GLY A 91 -34.46 -18.95 -23.45
CA GLY A 91 -33.74 -18.75 -24.71
C GLY A 91 -32.79 -17.53 -24.65
N LYS A 92 -31.89 -17.51 -25.64
CA LYS A 92 -30.71 -16.66 -25.85
C LYS A 92 -31.01 -15.22 -26.31
N ALA A 93 -30.16 -14.29 -25.89
CA ALA A 93 -29.28 -13.46 -26.75
C ALA A 93 -28.15 -12.89 -25.85
N ALA A 94 -26.95 -13.50 -25.78
CA ALA A 94 -25.74 -13.22 -26.59
C ALA A 94 -25.45 -11.71 -26.73
N GLY A 95 -24.34 -11.12 -26.28
CA GLY A 95 -23.05 -11.54 -25.72
C GLY A 95 -22.15 -10.28 -25.83
N LYS A 96 -21.34 -9.88 -24.85
CA LYS A 96 -20.06 -10.52 -24.48
C LYS A 96 -19.62 -9.89 -23.15
N ALA A 97 -19.75 -10.62 -22.04
CA ALA A 97 -19.19 -10.23 -20.76
C ALA A 97 -17.70 -10.55 -20.79
N ALA A 98 -16.87 -9.53 -20.55
CA ALA A 98 -15.43 -9.66 -20.51
C ALA A 98 -15.01 -10.48 -19.29
N ASP A 99 -14.10 -11.38 -19.60
CA ASP A 99 -13.39 -12.33 -18.77
C ASP A 99 -12.60 -11.65 -17.64
N ASN A 100 -12.55 -12.29 -16.48
CA ASN A 100 -11.66 -11.90 -15.36
C ASN A 100 -10.22 -12.20 -15.77
N THR A 101 -9.59 -11.26 -16.47
CA THR A 101 -8.17 -11.32 -16.81
C THR A 101 -7.42 -10.47 -15.80
N ALA A 102 -6.49 -11.06 -15.03
CA ALA A 102 -5.44 -10.27 -14.38
C ALA A 102 -4.77 -9.38 -15.45
N PRO A 103 -4.43 -8.11 -15.17
CA PRO A 103 -3.86 -7.24 -16.20
C PRO A 103 -2.54 -7.84 -16.71
N ALA A 104 -2.56 -8.41 -17.91
CA ALA A 104 -1.39 -9.06 -18.51
C ALA A 104 -0.33 -8.03 -18.97
N VAL A 105 -0.73 -6.77 -19.13
CA VAL A 105 0.13 -5.67 -19.58
C VAL A 105 0.74 -4.99 -18.36
N LYS A 106 2.07 -4.96 -18.31
CA LYS A 106 2.84 -4.15 -17.36
C LYS A 106 3.27 -2.87 -18.07
N ILE A 107 2.99 -1.72 -17.47
CA ILE A 107 3.48 -0.42 -17.94
C ILE A 107 4.73 -0.12 -17.12
N THR A 108 5.85 -0.03 -17.84
CA THR A 108 7.13 0.36 -17.25
C THR A 108 7.31 1.88 -17.28
N LEU A 109 8.37 2.39 -16.65
CA LEU A 109 8.68 3.82 -16.69
C LEU A 109 8.82 4.37 -18.12
N ALA A 110 9.32 3.58 -19.07
CA ALA A 110 9.51 4.00 -20.46
C ALA A 110 8.20 4.09 -21.25
N ASP A 111 7.16 3.39 -20.81
CA ASP A 111 5.84 3.35 -21.46
C ASP A 111 4.92 4.48 -20.97
N LEU A 112 5.36 5.25 -19.98
CA LEU A 112 4.62 6.39 -19.44
C LEU A 112 4.79 7.62 -20.34
N PRO A 113 3.76 8.45 -20.50
CA PRO A 113 3.88 9.79 -21.06
C PRO A 113 4.93 10.63 -20.31
N ASP A 114 5.61 11.53 -21.01
CA ASP A 114 6.68 12.37 -20.43
C ASP A 114 6.25 13.13 -19.16
N GLU A 115 5.00 13.59 -19.11
CA GLU A 115 4.42 14.23 -17.93
C GLU A 115 4.41 13.27 -16.72
N LEU A 116 3.94 12.03 -16.90
CA LEU A 116 3.90 11.02 -15.84
C LEU A 116 5.30 10.50 -15.48
N GLN A 117 6.23 10.46 -16.44
CA GLN A 117 7.63 10.20 -16.15
C GLN A 117 8.24 11.29 -15.25
N GLY A 118 7.89 12.56 -15.51
CA GLY A 118 8.25 13.69 -14.65
C GLY A 118 7.75 13.51 -13.22
N LEU A 119 6.50 13.07 -13.05
CA LEU A 119 5.94 12.76 -11.73
C LEU A 119 6.65 11.59 -11.04
N VAL A 120 7.05 10.55 -11.78
CA VAL A 120 7.85 9.45 -11.23
C VAL A 120 9.21 9.94 -10.74
N LYS A 121 9.90 10.82 -11.49
CA LYS A 121 11.14 11.46 -11.03
C LYS A 121 10.92 12.26 -9.76
N ARG A 122 9.83 13.04 -9.71
CA ARG A 122 9.45 13.80 -8.52
C ARG A 122 9.23 12.91 -7.30
N VAL A 123 8.63 11.73 -7.44
CA VAL A 123 8.51 10.77 -6.32
C VAL A 123 9.88 10.28 -5.83
N ARG A 124 10.84 10.06 -6.73
CA ARG A 124 12.21 9.69 -6.34
C ARG A 124 12.90 10.79 -5.54
N GLU A 125 12.61 12.06 -5.81
CA GLU A 125 13.11 13.20 -5.04
C GLU A 125 12.39 13.36 -3.69
N ILE A 126 11.06 13.21 -3.66
CA ILE A 126 10.27 13.35 -2.44
C ILE A 126 10.65 12.27 -1.41
N THR A 127 11.01 11.06 -1.86
CA THR A 127 11.29 9.93 -0.97
C THR A 127 12.41 10.21 0.05
N PRO A 128 13.63 10.65 -0.33
CA PRO A 128 14.66 11.03 0.63
C PRO A 128 14.31 12.29 1.44
N LEU A 129 13.65 13.28 0.84
CA LEU A 129 13.22 14.50 1.57
C LEU A 129 12.22 14.16 2.69
N TYR A 130 11.24 13.33 2.39
CA TYR A 130 10.28 12.83 3.36
C TYR A 130 10.97 12.06 4.50
N ALA A 131 11.93 11.18 4.17
CA ALA A 131 12.67 10.42 5.19
C ALA A 131 13.52 11.32 6.09
N ALA A 132 14.18 12.34 5.51
CA ALA A 132 14.94 13.33 6.26
C ALA A 132 14.04 14.14 7.20
N ALA A 133 12.97 14.75 6.67
CA ALA A 133 12.02 15.54 7.46
C ALA A 133 11.34 14.69 8.55
N PHE A 134 11.03 13.42 8.27
CA PHE A 134 10.45 12.52 9.26
C PHE A 134 11.43 12.20 10.40
N THR A 135 12.71 12.02 10.07
CA THR A 135 13.78 11.80 11.06
C THR A 135 14.01 13.05 11.91
N GLU A 136 14.02 14.22 11.28
CA GLU A 136 14.16 15.50 11.95
C GLU A 136 12.99 15.77 12.91
N MET A 137 11.75 15.50 12.48
CA MET A 137 10.55 15.61 13.33
C MET A 137 10.65 14.73 14.58
N ALA A 138 11.27 13.55 14.46
CA ALA A 138 11.50 12.61 15.55
C ALA A 138 12.69 12.98 16.44
N SER A 139 13.48 13.98 16.07
CA SER A 139 14.61 14.43 16.89
C SER A 139 14.12 15.11 18.17
N GLU A 140 14.73 14.75 19.30
CA GLU A 140 14.50 15.43 20.58
C GLU A 140 15.16 16.82 20.62
N SER A 141 16.03 17.14 19.66
CA SER A 141 16.80 18.38 19.63
C SER A 141 16.07 19.60 19.07
N ILE A 142 14.88 19.42 18.48
CA ILE A 142 14.10 20.52 17.88
C ILE A 142 13.05 21.04 18.86
N ALA A 143 12.84 22.36 18.85
CA ALA A 143 11.79 22.99 19.65
C ALA A 143 10.39 22.62 19.12
N ASP A 144 9.36 22.68 19.98
CA ASP A 144 7.99 22.29 19.60
C ASP A 144 7.41 23.08 18.43
N LYS A 145 7.77 24.37 18.32
CA LYS A 145 7.38 25.23 17.21
C LYS A 145 7.98 24.73 15.89
N ASP A 146 9.26 24.43 15.90
CA ASP A 146 9.98 23.95 14.71
C ASP A 146 9.52 22.53 14.35
N ARG A 147 9.21 21.70 15.36
CA ARG A 147 8.57 20.38 15.16
C ARG A 147 7.23 20.47 14.44
N ALA A 148 6.42 21.50 14.72
CA ALA A 148 5.17 21.72 14.01
C ALA A 148 5.37 22.14 12.53
N GLU A 149 6.45 22.88 12.22
CA GLU A 149 6.81 23.25 10.85
C GLU A 149 7.34 22.05 10.07
N VAL A 150 8.23 21.26 10.67
CA VAL A 150 8.73 20.00 10.08
C VAL A 150 7.59 19.00 9.88
N ALA A 151 6.64 18.89 10.83
CA ALA A 151 5.46 18.04 10.68
C ALA A 151 4.59 18.46 9.47
N LYS A 152 4.44 19.76 9.22
CA LYS A 152 3.73 20.26 8.02
C LYS A 152 4.47 19.85 6.75
N GLU A 153 5.79 19.95 6.74
CA GLU A 153 6.60 19.52 5.60
C GLU A 153 6.44 18.02 5.33
N VAL A 154 6.57 17.18 6.36
CA VAL A 154 6.33 15.73 6.29
C VAL A 154 4.95 15.44 5.70
N PHE A 155 3.91 16.12 6.20
CA PHE A 155 2.54 15.93 5.74
C PHE A 155 2.35 16.37 4.29
N ASN A 156 2.94 17.48 3.88
CA ASN A 156 2.86 18.00 2.51
C ASN A 156 3.57 17.06 1.52
N LEU A 157 4.78 16.63 1.84
CA LEU A 157 5.55 15.68 1.04
C LEU A 157 4.80 14.35 0.91
N TRP A 158 4.19 13.86 1.99
CA TRP A 158 3.35 12.66 1.94
C TRP A 158 2.11 12.85 1.05
N CYS A 159 1.43 13.99 1.16
CA CYS A 159 0.27 14.32 0.33
C CYS A 159 0.63 14.39 -1.15
N GLU A 160 1.75 15.04 -1.50
CA GLU A 160 2.25 15.16 -2.87
C GLU A 160 2.60 13.77 -3.42
N ARG A 161 3.38 12.99 -2.66
CA ARG A 161 3.74 11.62 -3.04
C ARG A 161 2.50 10.77 -3.29
N ARG A 162 1.51 10.83 -2.41
CA ARG A 162 0.25 10.09 -2.56
C ARG A 162 -0.55 10.53 -3.79
N ALA A 163 -0.66 11.83 -4.03
CA ALA A 163 -1.39 12.36 -5.19
C ALA A 163 -0.77 11.91 -6.51
N ILE A 164 0.56 11.88 -6.59
CA ILE A 164 1.26 11.36 -7.77
C ILE A 164 0.92 9.88 -7.99
N TRP A 165 0.98 9.06 -6.94
CA TRP A 165 0.63 7.65 -7.05
C TRP A 165 -0.84 7.40 -7.42
N GLU A 166 -1.77 8.26 -6.97
CA GLU A 166 -3.16 8.21 -7.39
C GLU A 166 -3.31 8.48 -8.91
N GLN A 167 -2.56 9.45 -9.46
CA GLN A 167 -2.55 9.72 -10.91
C GLN A 167 -1.93 8.56 -11.71
N LEU A 168 -0.83 7.98 -11.23
CA LEU A 168 -0.20 6.83 -11.88
C LEU A 168 -1.10 5.59 -11.88
N ASP A 169 -1.79 5.34 -10.76
CA ASP A 169 -2.76 4.25 -10.65
C ASP A 169 -3.97 4.47 -11.56
N GLU A 170 -4.47 5.71 -11.67
CA GLU A 170 -5.57 6.06 -12.57
C GLU A 170 -5.19 5.87 -14.04
N TYR A 171 -3.97 6.26 -14.42
CA TYR A 171 -3.43 5.99 -15.74
C TYR A 171 -3.32 4.48 -16.00
N ALA A 172 -2.73 3.71 -15.08
CA ALA A 172 -2.60 2.26 -15.22
C ALA A 172 -3.97 1.57 -15.35
N LYS A 173 -4.97 1.99 -14.56
CA LYS A 173 -6.36 1.54 -14.67
C LYS A 173 -6.96 1.86 -16.03
N SER A 174 -6.76 3.07 -16.55
CA SER A 174 -7.27 3.47 -17.87
C SER A 174 -6.74 2.60 -19.01
N LYS A 175 -5.54 2.03 -18.83
CA LYS A 175 -4.88 1.13 -19.77
C LYS A 175 -5.10 -0.35 -19.48
N ASN A 176 -5.89 -0.70 -18.45
CA ASN A 176 -6.05 -2.07 -17.95
C ASN A 176 -4.69 -2.76 -17.74
N ALA A 177 -3.77 -2.05 -17.08
CA ALA A 177 -2.39 -2.48 -16.88
C ALA A 177 -1.97 -2.39 -15.41
N THR A 178 -0.87 -3.06 -15.08
CA THR A 178 -0.17 -2.91 -13.80
C THR A 178 1.03 -1.99 -13.96
N LEU A 179 1.26 -1.13 -12.97
CA LEU A 179 2.38 -0.19 -12.99
C LEU A 179 3.63 -0.85 -12.39
N ASP A 180 4.76 -0.80 -13.11
CA ASP A 180 6.07 -1.26 -12.65
C ASP A 180 7.14 -0.17 -12.91
N VAL A 181 7.23 0.79 -11.98
CA VAL A 181 8.17 1.92 -12.06
C VAL A 181 9.51 1.67 -11.34
N GLY A 182 9.75 0.42 -10.89
CA GLY A 182 11.00 0.00 -10.25
C GLY A 182 11.18 0.44 -8.80
N PHE A 183 10.14 0.95 -8.14
CA PHE A 183 10.14 1.23 -6.70
C PHE A 183 8.74 1.04 -6.10
N ALA A 184 8.70 0.75 -4.81
CA ALA A 184 7.47 0.44 -4.10
C ALA A 184 6.56 1.67 -3.92
N LYS A 185 5.25 1.40 -3.94
CA LYS A 185 4.22 2.36 -3.54
C LYS A 185 4.46 2.84 -2.10
N PRO A 186 4.13 4.09 -1.74
CA PRO A 186 4.43 4.64 -0.43
C PRO A 186 3.67 3.85 0.64
N GLU A 187 4.36 3.57 1.74
CA GLU A 187 3.72 3.07 2.96
C GLU A 187 2.74 4.12 3.51
N PRO A 188 1.72 3.69 4.28
CA PRO A 188 0.83 4.62 4.97
C PRO A 188 1.62 5.57 5.87
N LEU A 189 1.06 6.75 6.12
CA LEU A 189 1.67 7.72 7.04
C LEU A 189 1.86 7.06 8.41
N PRO A 190 3.07 7.08 8.99
CA PRO A 190 3.30 6.54 10.33
C PRO A 190 2.42 7.28 11.34
N SER A 191 1.84 6.53 12.29
CA SER A 191 0.99 7.13 13.33
C SER A 191 1.82 8.06 14.20
N ASN A 192 1.41 9.33 14.23
CA ASN A 192 2.01 10.39 15.01
C ASN A 192 0.89 11.40 15.33
N PRO A 193 0.68 11.79 16.60
CA PRO A 193 -0.45 12.66 16.97
C PRO A 193 -0.54 13.97 16.17
N LEU A 194 0.60 14.60 15.82
CA LEU A 194 0.62 15.82 15.01
C LEU A 194 0.18 15.54 13.58
N LEU A 195 0.70 14.48 12.98
CA LEU A 195 0.37 14.08 11.60
C LEU A 195 -1.08 13.58 11.51
N ASP A 196 -1.54 12.82 12.50
CA ASP A 196 -2.91 12.31 12.59
C ASP A 196 -3.91 13.47 12.70
N GLY A 197 -3.59 14.52 13.48
CA GLY A 197 -4.34 15.77 13.52
C GLY A 197 -4.39 16.48 12.17
N MET A 198 -3.28 16.54 11.43
CA MET A 198 -3.24 17.13 10.08
C MET A 198 -4.05 16.33 9.05
N VAL A 199 -4.00 15.00 9.09
CA VAL A 199 -4.83 14.11 8.26
C VAL A 199 -6.32 14.37 8.54
N LEU A 200 -6.69 14.46 9.81
CA LEU A 200 -8.07 14.72 10.25
C LEU A 200 -8.55 16.09 9.78
N ALA A 201 -7.73 17.13 9.95
CA ALA A 201 -8.03 18.49 9.51
C ALA A 201 -8.27 18.56 7.99
N LYS A 202 -7.39 17.95 7.18
CA LYS A 202 -7.55 17.89 5.72
C LYS A 202 -8.79 17.09 5.30
N LYS A 203 -9.15 16.05 6.05
CA LYS A 203 -10.39 15.28 5.81
C LYS A 203 -11.63 16.15 6.07
N ILE A 204 -11.64 16.91 7.16
CA ILE A 204 -12.71 17.83 7.51
C ILE A 204 -12.85 18.93 6.44
N GLU A 205 -11.75 19.52 5.98
CA GLU A 205 -11.77 20.54 4.93
C GLU A 205 -12.39 20.00 3.64
N ARG A 206 -11.96 18.82 3.17
CA ARG A 206 -12.55 18.15 2.00
C ARG A 206 -14.04 17.85 2.16
N LEU A 207 -14.47 17.48 3.36
CA LEU A 207 -15.90 17.26 3.65
C LEU A 207 -16.69 18.56 3.61
N LYS A 208 -16.17 19.65 4.18
CA LYS A 208 -16.78 20.98 4.10
C LYS A 208 -16.93 21.44 2.64
N GLU A 209 -15.92 21.23 1.80
CA GLU A 209 -16.04 21.53 0.37
C GLU A 209 -17.07 20.67 -0.35
N LYS A 210 -17.17 19.37 0.00
CA LYS A 210 -18.19 18.48 -0.57
C LYS A 210 -19.60 18.91 -0.16
N ILE A 211 -19.78 19.30 1.08
CA ILE A 211 -21.03 19.88 1.62
C ILE A 211 -21.39 21.12 0.79
N ALA A 212 -20.50 22.11 0.71
CA ALA A 212 -20.74 23.35 -0.02
C ALA A 212 -21.06 23.11 -1.52
N ARG A 213 -20.35 22.18 -2.18
CA ARG A 213 -20.66 21.79 -3.58
C ARG A 213 -22.02 21.11 -3.70
N THR A 214 -22.38 20.27 -2.74
CA THR A 214 -23.65 19.55 -2.72
C THR A 214 -24.82 20.50 -2.46
N GLU A 215 -24.65 21.47 -1.56
CA GLU A 215 -25.63 22.54 -1.31
C GLU A 215 -25.91 23.36 -2.58
N LYS A 216 -24.86 23.79 -3.28
CA LYS A 216 -25.01 24.46 -4.59
C LYS A 216 -25.76 23.57 -5.60
N ALA A 217 -25.44 22.27 -5.64
CA ALA A 217 -26.14 21.34 -6.52
C ALA A 217 -27.62 21.17 -6.15
N ILE A 218 -27.97 21.17 -4.86
CA ILE A 218 -29.36 21.13 -4.37
C ILE A 218 -30.12 22.35 -4.88
N THR A 219 -29.56 23.56 -4.73
CA THR A 219 -30.16 24.80 -5.23
C THR A 219 -30.39 24.71 -6.74
N MET A 220 -29.36 24.34 -7.51
CA MET A 220 -29.48 24.21 -8.96
C MET A 220 -30.49 23.13 -9.39
N HIS A 221 -30.57 21.99 -8.69
CA HIS A 221 -31.54 20.94 -9.02
C HIS A 221 -32.96 21.37 -8.68
N SER A 222 -33.15 22.16 -7.63
CA SER A 222 -34.43 22.76 -7.26
C SER A 222 -34.90 23.75 -8.33
N GLU A 223 -34.03 24.66 -8.77
CA GLU A 223 -34.33 25.66 -9.81
C GLU A 223 -34.67 25.01 -11.16
N ASN A 224 -34.01 23.90 -11.49
CA ASN A 224 -34.22 23.18 -12.75
C ASN A 224 -35.35 22.12 -12.68
N GLY A 225 -36.12 22.05 -11.58
CA GLY A 225 -37.22 21.09 -11.41
C GLY A 225 -36.78 19.61 -11.38
N LYS A 226 -35.51 19.32 -11.13
CA LYS A 226 -34.93 17.96 -11.14
C LYS A 226 -35.04 17.32 -9.75
N GLU A 227 -36.26 17.07 -9.31
CA GLU A 227 -36.56 16.63 -7.93
C GLU A 227 -35.81 15.35 -7.51
N ASN A 228 -35.74 14.35 -8.38
CA ASN A 228 -35.02 13.10 -8.09
C ASN A 228 -33.53 13.34 -7.78
N LEU A 229 -32.89 14.28 -8.50
CA LEU A 229 -31.49 14.64 -8.26
C LEU A 229 -31.32 15.49 -6.99
N ARG A 230 -32.32 16.32 -6.67
CA ARG A 230 -32.37 17.10 -5.42
C ARG A 230 -32.43 16.16 -4.21
N VAL A 231 -33.36 15.19 -4.20
CA VAL A 231 -33.49 14.20 -3.12
C VAL A 231 -32.20 13.39 -2.95
N ALA A 232 -31.58 12.94 -4.06
CA ALA A 232 -30.30 12.24 -4.00
C ALA A 232 -29.17 13.13 -3.45
N ALA A 233 -29.17 14.44 -3.76
CA ALA A 233 -28.19 15.37 -3.22
C ALA A 233 -28.42 15.66 -1.72
N LEU A 234 -29.66 15.74 -1.25
CA LEU A 234 -29.99 15.87 0.17
C LEU A 234 -29.52 14.65 0.98
N GLN A 235 -29.74 13.44 0.48
CA GLN A 235 -29.23 12.22 1.12
C GLN A 235 -27.69 12.19 1.22
N ARG A 236 -26.99 12.72 0.20
CA ARG A 236 -25.53 12.86 0.25
C ARG A 236 -25.10 13.92 1.26
N LEU A 237 -25.82 15.04 1.33
CA LEU A 237 -25.57 16.13 2.27
C LEU A 237 -25.67 15.63 3.71
N GLU A 238 -26.73 14.89 4.04
CA GLU A 238 -26.93 14.30 5.37
C GLU A 238 -25.77 13.38 5.75
N LYS A 239 -25.36 12.48 4.85
CA LYS A 239 -24.20 11.60 5.06
C LYS A 239 -22.90 12.38 5.32
N PHE A 240 -22.64 13.43 4.54
CA PHE A 240 -21.45 14.25 4.74
C PHE A 240 -21.48 15.04 6.05
N ASN A 241 -22.65 15.53 6.46
CA ASN A 241 -22.82 16.22 7.74
C ASN A 241 -22.63 15.28 8.93
N MET A 242 -23.17 14.05 8.87
CA MET A 242 -22.93 13.03 9.89
C MET A 242 -21.44 12.68 9.99
N GLU A 243 -20.77 12.44 8.87
CA GLU A 243 -19.33 12.15 8.86
C GLU A 243 -18.50 13.32 9.41
N LEU A 244 -18.88 14.56 9.10
CA LEU A 244 -18.22 15.75 9.62
C LEU A 244 -18.39 15.87 11.14
N ALA A 245 -19.58 15.62 11.67
CA ALA A 245 -19.83 15.64 13.12
C ALA A 245 -18.99 14.57 13.84
N ASP A 246 -18.95 13.36 13.30
CA ASP A 246 -18.16 12.24 13.83
C ASP A 246 -16.65 12.53 13.86
N LEU A 247 -16.15 13.23 12.85
CA LEU A 247 -14.73 13.62 12.79
C LEU A 247 -14.41 14.79 13.69
N MET A 248 -15.32 15.76 13.83
CA MET A 248 -15.16 16.87 14.77
C MET A 248 -15.18 16.39 16.22
N ALA A 249 -15.97 15.36 16.56
CA ALA A 249 -15.99 14.76 17.89
C ALA A 249 -14.68 14.04 18.26
N LYS A 250 -13.86 13.66 17.27
CA LYS A 250 -12.55 13.01 17.47
C LYS A 250 -11.41 14.01 17.67
N ILE A 251 -11.65 15.30 17.42
CA ILE A 251 -10.70 16.35 17.77
C ILE A 251 -10.91 16.63 19.26
N PRO A 252 -9.92 16.39 20.14
CA PRO A 252 -10.02 16.86 21.51
C PRO A 252 -10.22 18.37 21.47
N GLN A 253 -11.36 18.83 22.01
CA GLN A 253 -11.57 20.27 22.26
C GLN A 253 -10.43 20.70 23.18
N ALA A 254 -9.55 21.55 22.65
CA ALA A 254 -8.43 22.12 23.39
C ALA A 254 -8.93 22.98 24.56
#